data_AF-A0AAD0T0T1-F1
#
_entry.id   AF-A0AAD0T0T1-F1
#
_cell.length_a   1.000
_cell.length_b   1.000
_cell.length_c   1.000
_cell.angle_alpha   90.00
_cell.angle_beta   90.00
_cell.angle_gamma   90.00
#
_symmetry.space_group_name_H-M   'P 1'
#
loop_
_entity.id
_entity.type
_entity.pdbx_description
1 polymer ?
#
loop_
_entity_poly.entity_id
_entity_poly.type
_entity_poly.pdbx_seq_one_letter_code
_entity_poly.pdbx_strand_id
1 'polypeptide(L)' 'MFFKPKKSGGPFRKVHNETNIANSNIVPLKSVFKYAIVFLVLAMITVIITGAGNLEFYKEAYSILAGLATILILLIL' A
#
# COMPACT_ATOMS: atom_id res chain seq x y z
N MET A 1 -32.77 47.93 2.71
CA MET A 1 -31.42 47.36 2.93
C MET A 1 -31.62 45.88 3.27
N PHE A 2 -31.33 44.97 2.33
CA PHE A 2 -31.57 43.54 2.52
C PHE A 2 -30.45 42.91 3.35
N PHE A 3 -30.77 42.41 4.54
CA PHE A 3 -29.87 41.56 5.31
C PHE A 3 -29.66 40.25 4.53
N LYS A 4 -28.52 40.11 3.84
CA LYS A 4 -28.05 38.80 3.39
C LYS A 4 -27.66 38.01 4.64
N PRO A 5 -28.29 36.86 4.94
CA PRO A 5 -27.84 36.03 6.04
C PRO A 5 -26.41 35.56 5.73
N LYS A 6 -25.46 35.89 6.61
CA LYS A 6 -24.13 35.24 6.61
C LYS A 6 -24.41 33.75 6.77
N LYS A 7 -24.05 32.95 5.75
CA LYS A 7 -24.10 31.48 5.79
C LYS A 7 -23.29 31.05 7.02
N SER A 8 -23.95 30.81 8.15
CA SER A 8 -23.33 30.19 9.30
C SER A 8 -22.94 28.79 8.82
N GLY A 9 -21.63 28.56 8.69
CA GLY A 9 -21.11 27.22 8.44
C GLY A 9 -21.48 26.39 9.66
N GLY A 10 -22.63 25.71 9.58
CA GLY A 10 -23.13 24.87 10.65
C GLY A 10 -22.09 23.83 11.08
N PRO A 11 -22.24 23.25 12.28
CA PRO A 11 -21.26 22.34 12.88
C PRO A 11 -20.87 21.16 11.98
N PHE A 12 -21.73 20.77 11.03
CA PHE A 12 -21.46 19.75 10.01
C PHE A 12 -20.30 20.07 9.05
N ARG A 13 -19.98 21.36 8.85
CA ARG A 13 -18.87 21.76 7.97
C ARG A 13 -17.50 21.47 8.58
N LYS A 14 -17.39 21.46 9.91
CA LYS A 14 -16.17 21.03 10.63
C LYS A 14 -15.99 19.51 10.58
N VAL A 15 -17.07 18.76 10.79
CA VAL A 15 -17.06 17.28 10.71
C VAL A 15 -16.67 16.80 9.30
N HIS A 16 -17.15 17.49 8.24
CA HIS A 16 -16.76 17.20 6.86
C HIS A 16 -15.28 17.48 6.54
N ASN A 17 -14.66 18.43 7.24
CA ASN A 17 -13.24 18.74 7.06
C ASN A 17 -12.36 17.75 7.81
N GLU A 18 -12.74 17.38 9.04
CA GLU A 18 -12.02 16.38 9.84
C GLU A 18 -12.06 14.98 9.19
N THR A 19 -13.20 14.60 8.62
CA THR A 19 -13.33 13.37 7.83
C THR A 19 -12.50 13.39 6.54
N ASN A 20 -12.36 14.54 5.88
CA ASN A 20 -11.47 14.69 4.72
C ASN A 20 -9.98 14.57 5.09
N ILE A 21 -9.58 15.13 6.24
CA ILE A 21 -8.19 15.04 6.74
C ILE A 21 -7.85 13.60 7.15
N ALA A 22 -8.80 12.88 7.75
CA ALA A 22 -8.64 11.45 8.03
C ALA A 22 -8.54 10.62 6.74
N ASN A 23 -9.34 10.93 5.71
CA ASN A 23 -9.31 10.24 4.42
C ASN A 23 -8.05 10.55 3.59
N SER A 24 -7.44 11.74 3.75
CA SER A 24 -6.23 12.12 3.02
C SER A 24 -4.94 11.49 3.53
N ASN A 25 -4.91 11.02 4.79
CA ASN A 25 -3.76 10.34 5.39
C ASN A 25 -3.82 8.81 5.26
N ILE A 26 -4.94 8.25 4.79
CA ILE A 26 -5.05 6.83 4.49
C ILE A 26 -4.42 6.63 3.11
N VAL A 27 -3.17 6.14 3.09
CA VAL A 27 -2.56 5.66 1.85
C VAL A 27 -3.52 4.61 1.28
N PRO A 28 -4.05 4.80 0.06
CA PRO A 28 -5.05 3.88 -0.45
C PRO A 28 -4.45 2.49 -0.51
N LEU A 29 -5.18 1.50 -0.01
CA LEU A 29 -4.73 0.10 0.08
C LEU A 29 -4.20 -0.41 -1.28
N LYS A 30 -4.83 0.05 -2.37
CA LYS A 30 -4.41 -0.18 -3.76
C LYS A 30 -2.98 0.29 -4.07
N SER A 31 -2.56 1.41 -3.50
CA SER A 31 -1.19 1.94 -3.63
C SER A 31 -0.19 1.08 -2.86
N VAL A 32 -0.53 0.67 -1.63
CA VAL A 32 0.28 -0.24 -0.82
C VAL A 32 0.50 -1.57 -1.54
N PHE A 33 -0.54 -2.15 -2.14
CA PHE A 33 -0.42 -3.37 -2.95
C PHE A 33 0.50 -3.18 -4.17
N LYS A 34 0.45 -2.03 -4.84
CA LYS A 34 1.36 -1.73 -5.96
C LYS A 34 2.82 -1.73 -5.51
N TYR A 35 3.13 -1.09 -4.39
CA TYR A 35 4.50 -1.10 -3.84
C TYR A 35 4.94 -2.49 -3.40
N ALA A 36 4.03 -3.29 -2.81
CA ALA A 36 4.32 -4.65 -2.40
C ALA A 36 4.68 -5.56 -3.60
N ILE A 37 3.95 -5.46 -4.71
CA ILE A 37 4.27 -6.20 -5.94
C ILE A 37 5.65 -5.79 -6.50
N VAL A 38 5.93 -4.49 -6.57
CA VAL A 38 7.23 -3.99 -7.06
C VAL A 38 8.38 -4.48 -6.19
N PHE A 39 8.20 -4.47 -4.86
CA PHE A 39 9.19 -5.00 -3.93
C PHE A 39 9.45 -6.50 -4.15
N LEU A 40 8.39 -7.29 -4.38
CA LEU A 40 8.50 -8.73 -4.59
C LEU A 40 9.24 -9.07 -5.89
N VAL A 41 8.99 -8.32 -6.96
CA VAL A 41 9.73 -8.44 -8.23
C VAL A 41 11.22 -8.13 -8.05
N LEU A 42 11.55 -7.05 -7.34
CA LEU A 42 12.94 -6.69 -7.04
C LEU A 42 13.65 -7.78 -6.21
N ALA A 43 12.98 -8.33 -5.20
CA ALA A 43 13.50 -9.43 -4.41
C ALA A 43 13.77 -10.67 -5.28
N MET A 44 12.87 -11.00 -6.21
CA MET A 44 13.05 -12.14 -7.13
C MET A 44 14.27 -11.97 -8.02
N ILE A 45 14.45 -10.78 -8.60
CA ILE A 45 15.64 -10.46 -9.41
C ILE A 45 16.92 -10.60 -8.58
N THR A 46 16.90 -10.11 -7.34
CA THR A 46 18.05 -10.17 -6.43
C THR A 46 18.43 -11.60 -6.07
N VAL A 47 17.44 -12.47 -5.84
CA VAL A 47 17.65 -13.90 -5.56
C VAL A 47 18.23 -14.61 -6.79
N ILE A 48 17.77 -14.28 -8.00
CA ILE A 48 18.31 -14.85 -9.25
C ILE A 48 19.77 -14.44 -9.45
N ILE A 49 20.11 -13.17 -9.27
CA ILE A 49 21.47 -12.66 -9.45
C ILE A 49 22.41 -13.25 -8.40
N THR A 50 22.03 -13.21 -7.13
CA THR A 50 22.85 -13.72 -6.01
C THR A 50 22.98 -15.25 -6.07
N GLY A 51 21.90 -15.94 -6.46
CA GLY A 51 21.85 -17.40 -6.57
C GLY A 51 22.64 -17.97 -7.73
N ALA A 52 22.96 -17.18 -8.76
CA ALA A 52 23.83 -17.60 -9.85
C ALA A 52 25.24 -18.00 -9.39
N GLY A 53 25.70 -17.47 -8.25
CA GLY A 53 26.99 -17.82 -7.64
C GLY A 53 26.93 -18.93 -6.60
N ASN A 54 25.75 -19.24 -6.03
CA ASN A 54 25.59 -20.25 -5.00
C ASN A 54 24.20 -20.91 -5.07
N LEU A 55 24.18 -22.14 -5.61
CA LEU A 55 22.97 -22.90 -5.89
C LEU A 55 22.16 -23.28 -4.62
N GLU A 56 22.84 -23.41 -3.48
CA GLU A 56 22.24 -23.80 -2.21
C GLU A 56 21.47 -22.63 -1.61
N PHE A 57 22.10 -21.46 -1.59
CA PHE A 57 21.45 -20.20 -1.22
C PHE A 57 20.27 -19.87 -2.13
N TYR A 58 20.39 -20.13 -3.44
CA TYR A 58 19.29 -19.90 -4.40
C TYR A 58 18.03 -20.70 -4.03
N LYS A 59 18.18 -21.98 -3.70
CA LYS A 59 17.04 -22.85 -3.35
C LYS A 59 16.32 -22.39 -2.09
N GLU A 60 17.09 -22.05 -1.05
CA GLU A 60 16.53 -21.54 0.21
C GLU A 60 15.83 -20.20 0.02
N ALA A 61 16.51 -19.24 -0.63
CA ALA A 61 15.97 -17.91 -0.87
C ALA A 61 14.73 -17.94 -1.78
N TYR A 62 14.72 -18.81 -2.80
CA TYR A 62 13.57 -19.01 -3.67
C TYR A 62 12.36 -19.58 -2.91
N SER A 63 12.59 -20.56 -2.02
CA SER A 63 11.52 -21.17 -1.20
C SER A 63 10.84 -20.14 -0.28
N ILE A 64 11.64 -19.29 0.39
CA ILE A 64 11.13 -18.21 1.24
C ILE A 64 10.34 -17.20 0.40
N LEU A 65 10.87 -16.82 -0.76
CA LEU A 65 10.23 -15.86 -1.64
C LEU A 65 8.90 -16.37 -2.22
N ALA A 66 8.83 -17.65 -2.57
CA ALA A 66 7.60 -18.30 -3.00
C ALA A 66 6.54 -18.29 -1.88
N GLY A 67 6.95 -18.58 -0.64
CA GLY A 67 6.07 -18.49 0.54
C GLY A 67 5.50 -17.07 0.72
N LEU A 68 6.34 -16.05 0.66
CA LEU A 68 5.90 -14.65 0.75
C LEU A 68 4.92 -14.28 -0.37
N ALA A 69 5.18 -14.73 -1.61
CA ALA A 69 4.28 -14.49 -2.73
C ALA A 69 2.90 -15.13 -2.52
N THR A 70 2.84 -16.36 -1.99
CA THR A 70 1.56 -17.03 -1.72
C THR A 70 0.72 -16.32 -0.65
N ILE A 71 1.35 -15.80 0.41
CA ILE A 71 0.66 -15.00 1.43
C ILE A 71 0.10 -13.71 0.82
N LEU A 72 0.88 -13.07 -0.06
CA LEU A 72 0.47 -11.84 -0.72
C LEU A 72 -0.72 -12.06 -1.66
N ILE A 73 -0.75 -13.19 -2.38
CA ILE A 73 -1.89 -13.59 -3.21
C ILE A 73 -3.13 -13.87 -2.34
N LEU A 74 -2.96 -14.58 -1.21
CA LEU A 74 -4.04 -14.85 -0.26
C LEU A 74 -4.63 -13.58 0.37
N LEU A 75 -3.84 -12.53 0.54
CA LEU A 75 -4.30 -11.23 1.05
C LEU A 75 -5.04 -10.40 -0.01
N ILE A 76 -4.86 -10.71 -1.29
CA ILE A 76 -5.51 -10.02 -2.41
C ILE A 76 -6.83 -10.71 -2.79
N LEU A 77 -6.91 -12.03 -2.63
CA LEU A 77 -8.09 -12.85 -2.93
C LEU A 77 -9.21 -12.62 -1.90
#